data_AF-A0A5N1JCE1-F1
#
_entry.id   AF-A0A5N1JCE1-F1
#
_cell.length_a   1.000
_cell.length_b   1.000
_cell.length_c   1.000
_cell.angle_alpha   90.00
_cell.angle_beta   90.00
_cell.angle_gamma   90.00
#
_symmetry.space_group_name_H-M   'P 1'
#
loop_
_entity.id
_entity.type
_entity.pdbx_description
1 polymer ?
#
loop_
_entity_poly.entity_id
_entity_poly.type
_entity_poly.pdbx_seq_one_letter_code
_entity_poly.pdbx_strand_id
1 'polypeptide(L)'
;MSLLSVDFTKKTYVAFYSWQSDLDAKNNKNLISSCVEKAKKEINKKNISNLEFEIGIDRDTKNKSGSPSIADTIFEKISKADIFICDITIINNSSADGRIEKRLTPNPNVLIELGFAVHVLGWERVILINNSKFGQPEVLPFDIRGRRISNYNSDDPSSRSILTSILKTALISIIEDYDNILTRHSQIGIISHDKNIYMLIKNICSEIILKEGITTAANSLYTSAYYYNIWTNLEKFYEETQNHFLDKELDLPYRNFIVVLNDFHYKCAAKFFREEGTKSPTIWELEQSGVKITEYMRIEYEQGIIYSAIKKPFSGETWPEADDRIQEMQEELLPLGEKVKLSYRQLILRIKAKLMT
;
A
#
# COMPACT_ATOMS: atom_id res chain seq x y z
N MET A 1 17.81 -36.23 -23.25
CA MET A 1 17.59 -34.82 -22.89
C MET A 1 18.12 -34.61 -21.48
N SER A 2 19.21 -33.85 -21.34
CA SER A 2 19.78 -33.54 -20.04
C SER A 2 18.77 -32.70 -19.26
N LEU A 3 18.44 -33.15 -18.05
CA LEU A 3 17.80 -32.29 -17.05
C LEU A 3 18.77 -31.14 -16.81
N LEU A 4 18.32 -29.92 -17.14
CA LEU A 4 18.98 -28.69 -16.76
C LEU A 4 19.19 -28.74 -15.25
N SER A 5 20.44 -28.86 -14.83
CA SER A 5 20.87 -28.54 -13.48
C SER A 5 20.38 -27.13 -13.19
N VAL A 6 19.41 -26.99 -12.29
CA VAL A 6 19.07 -25.70 -11.69
C VAL A 6 20.31 -25.30 -10.90
N ASP A 7 21.15 -24.49 -11.53
CA ASP A 7 22.27 -23.86 -10.87
C ASP A 7 21.64 -22.94 -9.81
N PHE A 8 21.84 -23.24 -8.53
CA PHE A 8 21.49 -22.33 -7.45
C PHE A 8 22.48 -21.16 -7.54
N THR A 9 22.22 -20.24 -8.47
CA THR A 9 23.01 -19.03 -8.63
C THR A 9 23.03 -18.31 -7.28
N LYS A 10 24.20 -18.23 -6.66
CA LYS A 10 24.38 -17.50 -5.40
C LYS A 10 23.77 -16.11 -5.55
N LYS A 11 22.82 -15.79 -4.67
CA LYS A 11 22.19 -14.47 -4.63
C LYS A 11 23.26 -13.44 -4.26
N THR A 12 23.34 -12.39 -5.07
CA THR A 12 24.24 -11.27 -4.84
C THR A 12 23.46 -10.20 -4.11
N TYR A 13 24.05 -9.67 -3.03
CA TYR A 13 23.45 -8.60 -2.24
C TYR A 13 24.32 -7.36 -2.34
N VAL A 14 23.72 -6.18 -2.51
CA VAL A 14 24.42 -4.89 -2.54
C VAL A 14 24.17 -4.18 -1.21
N ALA A 15 25.22 -3.88 -0.46
CA ALA A 15 25.11 -3.02 0.71
C ALA A 15 25.73 -1.65 0.45
N PHE A 16 25.00 -0.58 0.78
CA PHE A 16 25.44 0.81 0.65
C PHE A 16 25.89 1.35 2.01
N TYR A 17 27.09 1.91 2.08
CA TYR A 17 27.60 2.58 3.28
C TYR A 17 27.65 4.09 3.15
N SER A 18 26.80 4.75 3.95
CA SER A 18 26.75 6.19 4.18
C SER A 18 27.69 6.60 5.33
N TRP A 19 28.66 7.43 5.02
CA TRP A 19 29.72 7.85 5.96
C TRP A 19 29.78 9.38 6.08
N GLN A 20 30.52 9.86 7.08
CA GLN A 20 30.69 11.29 7.37
C GLN A 20 32.17 11.68 7.53
N SER A 21 32.48 12.94 7.21
CA SER A 21 33.83 13.52 7.23
C SER A 21 34.12 14.42 8.44
N ASP A 22 33.16 14.64 9.33
CA ASP A 22 33.28 15.62 10.43
C ASP A 22 34.15 15.12 11.59
N LEU A 23 34.36 13.79 11.68
CA LEU A 23 35.19 13.16 12.70
C LEU A 23 36.50 12.63 12.10
N ASP A 24 37.45 12.32 12.99
CA ASP A 24 38.72 11.72 12.61
C ASP A 24 38.51 10.43 11.78
N ALA A 25 38.94 10.46 10.53
CA ALA A 25 38.70 9.38 9.59
C ALA A 25 39.32 8.05 10.05
N LYS A 26 40.45 8.09 10.77
CA LYS A 26 41.13 6.89 11.29
C LYS A 26 40.26 6.16 12.32
N ASN A 27 39.54 6.90 13.16
CA ASN A 27 38.69 6.35 14.22
C ASN A 27 37.25 6.09 13.78
N ASN A 28 36.77 6.74 12.71
CA ASN A 28 35.42 6.58 12.17
C ASN A 28 35.43 5.98 10.77
N LYS A 29 35.29 6.81 9.72
CA LYS A 29 35.13 6.39 8.31
C LYS A 29 35.99 5.19 7.92
N ASN A 30 37.31 5.28 8.10
CA ASN A 30 38.24 4.24 7.67
C ASN A 30 38.15 2.99 8.54
N LEU A 31 37.94 3.15 9.86
CA LEU A 31 37.75 2.03 10.76
C LEU A 31 36.48 1.26 10.38
N ILE A 32 35.34 1.95 10.30
CA ILE A 32 34.05 1.37 9.94
C ILE A 32 34.15 0.69 8.58
N SER A 33 34.62 1.39 7.55
CA SER A 33 34.80 0.85 6.21
C SER A 33 35.65 -0.44 6.22
N SER A 34 36.77 -0.45 6.95
CA SER A 34 37.62 -1.64 7.06
C SER A 34 36.93 -2.81 7.76
N CYS A 35 36.12 -2.53 8.78
CA CYS A 35 35.34 -3.55 9.49
C CYS A 35 34.24 -4.13 8.62
N VAL A 36 33.56 -3.32 7.81
CA VAL A 36 32.54 -3.82 6.90
C VAL A 36 33.17 -4.68 5.79
N GLU A 37 34.25 -4.23 5.17
CA GLU A 37 34.97 -5.02 4.16
C GLU A 37 35.49 -6.34 4.73
N LYS A 38 35.94 -6.36 5.98
CA LYS A 38 36.34 -7.59 6.66
C LYS A 38 35.14 -8.52 6.89
N ALA A 39 34.02 -7.98 7.36
CA ALA A 39 32.79 -8.76 7.56
C ALA A 39 32.31 -9.39 6.24
N LYS A 40 32.27 -8.61 5.15
CA LYS A 40 31.97 -9.10 3.79
C LYS A 40 32.89 -10.26 3.38
N LYS A 41 34.21 -10.11 3.54
CA LYS A 41 35.17 -11.18 3.21
C LYS A 41 34.91 -12.45 4.01
N GLU A 42 34.57 -12.33 5.29
CA GLU A 42 34.25 -13.47 6.13
C GLU A 42 32.93 -14.16 5.75
N ILE A 43 31.90 -13.39 5.36
CA ILE A 43 30.62 -13.91 4.87
C ILE A 43 30.81 -14.67 3.56
N ASN A 44 31.54 -14.07 2.60
CA ASN A 44 31.80 -14.68 1.29
C ASN A 44 32.62 -15.99 1.44
N LYS A 45 33.58 -16.05 2.38
CA LYS A 45 34.35 -17.27 2.68
C LYS A 45 33.49 -18.41 3.21
N LYS A 46 32.44 -18.11 3.99
CA LYS A 46 31.53 -19.12 4.52
C LYS A 46 30.50 -19.63 3.49
N ASN A 47 30.58 -19.18 2.23
CA ASN A 47 29.65 -19.53 1.15
C ASN A 47 28.18 -19.23 1.46
N ILE A 48 27.88 -18.30 2.38
CA ILE A 48 26.51 -17.95 2.78
C ILE A 48 25.82 -17.13 1.68
N SER A 49 26.53 -16.19 1.05
CA SER A 49 26.05 -15.36 -0.06
C SER A 49 27.24 -14.66 -0.74
N ASN A 50 27.01 -14.04 -1.91
CA ASN A 50 27.97 -13.12 -2.51
C ASN A 50 27.56 -11.68 -2.14
N LEU A 51 28.08 -11.15 -1.04
CA LEU A 51 27.81 -9.76 -0.67
C LEU A 51 28.76 -8.84 -1.47
N GLU A 52 28.19 -8.05 -2.36
CA GLU A 52 28.80 -6.87 -2.96
C GLU A 52 28.62 -5.67 -2.03
N PHE A 53 29.65 -4.84 -1.95
CA PHE A 53 29.67 -3.72 -1.01
C PHE A 53 30.02 -2.46 -1.77
N GLU A 54 29.10 -1.51 -1.76
CA GLU A 54 29.29 -0.18 -2.32
C GLU A 54 29.55 0.81 -1.19
N ILE A 55 30.76 1.37 -1.17
CA ILE A 55 31.10 2.47 -0.26
C ILE A 55 30.75 3.77 -0.97
N GLY A 56 29.76 4.50 -0.45
CA GLY A 56 29.34 5.78 -1.00
C GLY A 56 30.13 6.94 -0.44
N ILE A 57 31.24 7.33 -1.09
CA ILE A 57 31.59 8.70 -1.55
C ILE A 57 33.10 8.77 -1.79
N ASP A 58 33.44 8.80 -3.06
CA ASP A 58 34.56 9.53 -3.64
C ASP A 58 34.12 9.82 -5.08
N ARG A 59 33.57 11.02 -5.35
CA ARG A 59 33.39 11.62 -6.69
C ARG A 59 33.02 10.73 -7.91
N ASP A 60 32.44 9.54 -7.77
CA ASP A 60 32.21 8.65 -8.91
C ASP A 60 30.94 9.05 -9.67
N THR A 61 30.99 10.25 -10.24
CA THR A 61 30.46 10.55 -11.56
C THR A 61 31.31 9.93 -12.68
N LYS A 62 32.36 9.14 -12.37
CA LYS A 62 33.24 8.51 -13.38
C LYS A 62 32.52 7.68 -14.43
N ASN A 63 31.27 7.27 -14.20
CA ASN A 63 30.46 6.50 -15.16
C ASN A 63 29.12 7.17 -15.54
N LYS A 64 28.90 8.47 -15.30
CA LYS A 64 27.70 9.19 -15.76
C LYS A 64 28.06 10.37 -16.67
N SER A 65 27.60 10.34 -17.91
CA SER A 65 27.75 11.44 -18.88
C SER A 65 26.97 12.69 -18.43
N GLY A 66 27.54 13.88 -18.62
CA GLY A 66 26.89 15.17 -18.28
C GLY A 66 27.30 15.73 -16.92
N SER A 67 26.43 16.54 -16.31
CA SER A 67 26.65 17.20 -15.01
C SER A 67 25.58 16.80 -13.98
N PRO A 68 25.49 15.51 -13.58
CA PRO A 68 24.42 15.01 -12.70
C PRO A 68 24.53 15.58 -11.28
N SER A 69 23.38 15.76 -10.63
CA SER A 69 23.30 16.03 -9.19
C SER A 69 23.94 14.87 -8.40
N ILE A 70 24.90 15.20 -7.53
CA ILE A 70 25.57 14.23 -6.66
C ILE A 70 24.55 13.57 -5.72
N ALA A 71 23.60 14.36 -5.21
CA ALA A 71 22.53 13.87 -4.33
C ALA A 71 21.65 12.84 -5.04
N ASP A 72 21.23 13.10 -6.29
CA ASP A 72 20.37 12.19 -7.05
C ASP A 72 21.07 10.85 -7.31
N THR A 73 22.37 10.87 -7.56
CA THR A 73 23.16 9.65 -7.76
C THR A 73 23.30 8.84 -6.47
N ILE A 74 23.42 9.50 -5.31
CA ILE A 74 23.44 8.84 -4.01
C ILE A 74 22.08 8.19 -3.74
N PHE A 75 20.98 8.92 -3.93
CA PHE A 75 19.63 8.37 -3.74
C PHE A 75 19.34 7.21 -4.69
N GLU A 76 19.77 7.29 -5.96
CA GLU A 76 19.65 6.18 -6.90
C GLU A 76 20.40 4.94 -6.40
N LYS A 77 21.63 5.08 -5.90
CA LYS A 77 22.40 3.95 -5.34
C LYS A 77 21.73 3.37 -4.10
N ILE A 78 21.25 4.22 -3.20
CA ILE A 78 20.50 3.78 -2.02
C ILE A 78 19.24 3.00 -2.44
N SER A 79 18.53 3.47 -3.48
CA SER A 79 17.31 2.80 -3.96
C SER A 79 17.55 1.41 -4.57
N LYS A 80 18.77 1.15 -5.05
CA LYS A 80 19.18 -0.13 -5.63
C LYS A 80 19.89 -1.04 -4.63
N ALA A 81 20.19 -0.56 -3.42
CA ALA A 81 20.85 -1.34 -2.40
C ALA A 81 19.85 -2.31 -1.72
N ASP A 82 20.35 -3.47 -1.32
CA ASP A 82 19.64 -4.43 -0.50
C ASP A 82 19.73 -4.09 0.99
N ILE A 83 20.87 -3.54 1.42
CA ILE A 83 21.18 -3.22 2.83
C ILE A 83 21.76 -1.81 2.89
N PHE A 84 21.34 -0.99 3.86
CA PHE A 84 21.90 0.33 4.11
C PHE A 84 22.63 0.37 5.44
N ILE A 85 23.84 0.90 5.45
CA ILE A 85 24.68 1.04 6.63
C ILE A 85 25.04 2.51 6.79
N CYS A 86 24.92 3.08 7.99
CA CYS A 86 25.26 4.49 8.18
C CYS A 86 25.98 4.79 9.50
N ASP A 87 26.93 5.73 9.43
CA ASP A 87 27.61 6.29 10.61
C ASP A 87 26.79 7.43 11.24
N ILE A 88 26.08 7.11 12.32
CA ILE A 88 25.26 8.07 13.10
C ILE A 88 26.01 8.64 14.31
N THR A 89 27.34 8.58 14.32
CA THR A 89 28.14 9.14 15.41
C THR A 89 27.93 10.65 15.54
N ILE A 90 27.76 11.13 16.77
CA ILE A 90 27.63 12.56 17.10
C ILE A 90 28.87 13.35 16.66
N ILE A 91 28.67 14.45 15.92
CA ILE A 91 29.75 15.27 15.36
C ILE A 91 30.11 16.50 16.19
N ASN A 92 29.25 16.89 17.13
CA ASN A 92 29.34 18.16 17.86
C ASN A 92 29.47 18.00 19.38
N ASN A 93 29.89 16.83 19.87
CA ASN A 93 30.11 16.59 21.31
C ASN A 93 31.34 17.34 21.88
N SER A 94 32.17 17.91 21.02
CA SER A 94 33.35 18.69 21.40
C SER A 94 33.11 20.18 21.14
N SER A 95 32.44 20.90 22.04
CA SER A 95 32.60 22.37 22.04
C SER A 95 32.57 22.99 23.43
N ALA A 96 33.67 23.69 23.72
CA ALA A 96 34.12 24.24 24.97
C ALA A 96 33.46 25.58 25.37
N ASP A 97 32.15 25.74 25.16
CA ASP A 97 31.46 26.93 25.68
C ASP A 97 30.14 26.52 26.35
N GLY A 98 30.20 26.39 27.69
CA GLY A 98 29.13 25.95 28.57
C GLY A 98 27.96 26.94 28.71
N ARG A 99 27.67 27.70 27.64
CA ARG A 99 26.66 28.76 27.63
C ARG A 99 25.39 28.37 26.86
N ILE A 100 25.39 27.25 26.13
CA ILE A 100 24.21 26.73 25.41
C ILE A 100 24.23 25.20 25.52
N GLU A 101 23.16 24.59 26.06
CA GLU A 101 22.89 23.16 25.86
C GLU A 101 22.72 22.90 24.36
N LYS A 102 23.82 22.53 23.68
CA LYS A 102 23.77 22.25 22.26
C LYS A 102 23.04 20.93 22.04
N ARG A 103 22.03 20.96 21.18
CA ARG A 103 21.40 19.74 20.64
C ARG A 103 22.46 18.93 19.90
N LEU A 104 22.84 17.79 20.48
CA LEU A 104 23.78 16.87 19.84
C LEU A 104 23.16 16.31 18.56
N THR A 105 23.99 16.20 17.52
CA THR A 105 23.54 15.69 16.23
C THR A 105 24.61 14.82 15.55
N PRO A 106 24.20 13.74 14.87
CA PRO A 106 24.98 13.13 13.80
C PRO A 106 25.15 14.08 12.60
N ASN A 107 25.93 13.65 11.60
CA ASN A 107 26.05 14.37 10.35
C ASN A 107 24.68 14.52 9.64
N PRO A 108 24.25 15.74 9.27
CA PRO A 108 22.94 15.97 8.64
C PRO A 108 22.74 15.28 7.29
N ASN A 109 23.78 15.14 6.46
CA ASN A 109 23.68 14.47 5.17
C ASN A 109 23.40 12.97 5.36
N VAL A 110 24.11 12.34 6.30
CA VAL A 110 23.86 10.93 6.67
C VAL A 110 22.43 10.75 7.19
N LEU A 111 21.89 11.71 7.94
CA LEU A 111 20.50 11.64 8.40
C LEU A 111 19.48 11.77 7.25
N ILE A 112 19.73 12.61 6.25
CA ILE A 112 18.89 12.71 5.04
C ILE A 112 18.92 11.40 4.27
N GLU A 113 20.11 10.84 4.05
CA GLU A 113 20.30 9.56 3.38
C GLU A 113 19.63 8.41 4.13
N LEU A 114 19.74 8.39 5.47
CA LEU A 114 19.03 7.45 6.34
C LEU A 114 17.52 7.56 6.19
N GLY A 115 16.97 8.78 6.20
CA GLY A 115 15.54 9.01 6.00
C GLY A 115 15.05 8.45 4.65
N PHE A 116 15.79 8.70 3.58
CA PHE A 116 15.51 8.15 2.25
C PHE A 116 15.64 6.63 2.22
N ALA A 117 16.70 6.07 2.81
CA ALA A 117 16.92 4.63 2.89
C ALA A 117 15.79 3.93 3.65
N VAL A 118 15.32 4.49 4.77
CA VAL A 118 14.19 3.95 5.53
C VAL A 118 12.91 3.97 4.70
N HIS A 119 12.66 5.02 3.92
CA HIS A 119 11.49 5.10 3.05
C HIS A 119 11.49 4.02 1.96
N VAL A 120 12.61 3.83 1.28
CA VAL A 120 12.70 2.89 0.14
C VAL A 120 12.94 1.46 0.61
N LEU A 121 13.79 1.27 1.63
CA LEU A 121 14.26 -0.05 2.04
C LEU A 121 13.53 -0.62 3.26
N GLY A 122 13.04 0.26 4.14
CA GLY A 122 12.51 -0.13 5.46
C GLY A 122 13.60 -0.31 6.52
N TRP A 123 13.21 -0.20 7.79
CA TRP A 123 14.14 -0.30 8.93
C TRP A 123 14.84 -1.64 9.06
N GLU A 124 14.21 -2.72 8.61
CA GLU A 124 14.72 -4.09 8.77
C GLU A 124 15.99 -4.35 7.95
N ARG A 125 16.29 -3.49 6.98
CA ARG A 125 17.47 -3.56 6.12
C ARG A 125 18.50 -2.47 6.42
N VAL A 126 18.34 -1.76 7.54
CA VAL A 126 19.20 -0.64 7.96
C VAL A 126 20.07 -1.03 9.16
N ILE A 127 21.38 -0.77 9.06
CA ILE A 127 22.36 -0.95 10.13
C ILE A 127 22.89 0.42 10.57
N LEU A 128 22.53 0.83 11.79
CA LEU A 128 23.02 2.05 12.42
C LEU A 128 24.33 1.79 13.16
N ILE A 129 25.39 2.56 12.88
CA ILE A 129 26.68 2.46 13.55
C ILE A 129 26.93 3.72 14.37
N ASN A 130 27.35 3.54 15.63
CA ASN A 130 27.70 4.67 16.51
C ASN A 130 29.04 4.42 17.21
N ASN A 131 29.94 5.40 17.13
CA ASN A 131 31.15 5.43 17.93
C ASN A 131 30.85 6.09 19.29
N SER A 132 30.74 5.27 20.34
CA SER A 132 30.34 5.70 21.67
C SER A 132 31.36 6.61 22.37
N LYS A 133 32.58 6.74 21.82
CA LYS A 133 33.54 7.79 22.20
C LYS A 133 32.93 9.19 22.10
N PHE A 134 32.08 9.42 21.10
CA PHE A 134 31.49 10.72 20.82
C PHE A 134 30.07 10.88 21.34
N GLY A 135 29.47 9.83 21.91
CA GLY A 135 28.13 9.90 22.49
C GLY A 135 27.51 8.52 22.64
N GLN A 136 26.89 8.26 23.79
CA GLN A 136 26.14 7.02 24.00
C GLN A 136 24.81 7.07 23.23
N PRO A 137 24.22 5.92 22.85
CA PRO A 137 22.96 5.86 22.11
C PRO A 137 21.83 6.76 22.63
N GLU A 138 21.77 6.98 23.94
CA GLU A 138 20.72 7.74 24.62
C GLU A 138 20.69 9.22 24.22
N VAL A 139 21.83 9.75 23.76
CA VAL A 139 21.98 11.17 23.36
C VAL A 139 21.70 11.39 21.87
N LEU A 140 21.45 10.33 21.11
CA LEU A 140 21.05 10.42 19.71
C LEU A 140 19.64 11.02 19.57
N PRO A 141 19.30 11.59 18.39
CA PRO A 141 17.94 12.06 18.09
C PRO A 141 16.85 11.03 18.42
N PHE A 142 15.70 11.51 18.89
CA PHE A 142 14.63 10.63 19.40
C PHE A 142 14.13 9.63 18.35
N ASP A 143 14.15 9.99 17.06
CA ASP A 143 13.74 9.14 15.94
C ASP A 143 14.61 7.89 15.76
N ILE A 144 15.88 7.94 16.21
CA ILE A 144 16.88 6.88 16.01
C ILE A 144 17.32 6.20 17.31
N ARG A 145 17.29 6.88 18.47
CA ARG A 145 17.81 6.32 19.74
C ARG A 145 17.10 5.05 20.22
N GLY A 146 15.83 4.85 19.83
CA GLY A 146 15.05 3.64 20.15
C GLY A 146 15.30 2.46 19.21
N ARG A 147 16.20 2.60 18.23
CA ARG A 147 16.52 1.57 17.24
C ARG A 147 17.70 0.71 17.71
N ARG A 148 17.88 -0.44 17.08
CA ARG A 148 19.06 -1.28 17.29
C ARG A 148 20.29 -0.57 16.74
N ILE A 149 21.21 -0.18 17.63
CA ILE A 149 22.42 0.56 17.29
C ILE A 149 23.65 -0.34 17.48
N SER A 150 24.48 -0.42 16.44
CA SER A 150 25.77 -1.12 16.45
C SER A 150 26.84 -0.22 17.03
N ASN A 151 27.05 -0.31 18.34
CA ASN A 151 28.02 0.52 19.05
C ASN A 151 29.43 -0.07 19.00
N TYR A 152 30.42 0.81 18.87
CA TYR A 152 31.82 0.52 19.16
C TYR A 152 32.45 1.73 19.85
N ASN A 153 33.59 1.56 20.53
CA ASN A 153 34.35 2.68 21.08
C ASN A 153 35.73 2.69 20.43
N SER A 154 36.09 3.74 19.70
CA SER A 154 37.40 3.80 19.02
C SER A 154 38.61 3.85 19.95
N ASP A 155 38.44 4.17 21.24
CA ASP A 155 39.53 4.13 22.24
C ASP A 155 39.79 2.70 22.75
N ASP A 156 38.88 1.76 22.50
CA ASP A 156 39.07 0.35 22.82
C ASP A 156 40.02 -0.32 21.79
N PRO A 157 41.16 -0.90 22.21
CA PRO A 157 42.05 -1.64 21.32
C PRO A 157 41.37 -2.80 20.56
N SER A 158 40.30 -3.35 21.11
CA SER A 158 39.52 -4.45 20.53
C SER A 158 38.34 -3.99 19.65
N SER A 159 38.16 -2.67 19.49
CA SER A 159 37.08 -2.04 18.72
C SER A 159 36.87 -2.62 17.32
N ARG A 160 37.97 -2.83 16.58
CA ARG A 160 37.91 -3.39 15.22
C ARG A 160 37.34 -4.80 15.21
N SER A 161 37.75 -5.67 16.13
CA SER A 161 37.21 -7.03 16.23
C SER A 161 35.75 -7.03 16.66
N ILE A 162 35.39 -6.20 17.62
CA ILE A 162 34.01 -6.07 18.12
C ILE A 162 33.10 -5.60 16.99
N LEU A 163 33.43 -4.48 16.33
CA LEU A 163 32.60 -3.92 15.26
C LEU A 163 32.49 -4.89 14.07
N THR A 164 33.57 -5.56 13.68
CA THR A 164 33.53 -6.57 12.61
C THR A 164 32.54 -7.70 12.96
N SER A 165 32.57 -8.18 14.21
CA SER A 165 31.67 -9.25 14.68
C SER A 165 30.20 -8.80 14.69
N ILE A 166 29.94 -7.59 15.18
CA ILE A 166 28.60 -6.98 15.19
C ILE A 166 28.07 -6.85 13.75
N LEU A 167 28.85 -6.25 12.85
CA LEU A 167 28.47 -6.05 11.45
C LEU A 167 28.20 -7.36 10.74
N LYS A 168 29.06 -8.36 10.93
CA LYS A 168 28.86 -9.69 10.37
C LYS A 168 27.55 -10.32 10.84
N THR A 169 27.27 -10.24 12.14
CA THR A 169 26.05 -10.79 12.72
C THR A 169 24.80 -10.08 12.17
N ALA A 170 24.83 -8.74 12.08
CA ALA A 170 23.74 -7.95 11.52
C ALA A 170 23.52 -8.25 10.03
N LEU A 171 24.59 -8.29 9.23
CA LEU A 171 24.52 -8.60 7.81
C LEU A 171 23.96 -10.01 7.55
N ILE A 172 24.43 -11.02 8.27
CA ILE A 172 23.92 -12.40 8.15
C ILE A 172 22.43 -12.45 8.51
N SER A 173 22.04 -11.82 9.61
CA SER A 173 20.64 -11.79 10.04
C SER A 173 19.71 -11.19 8.99
N ILE A 174 20.13 -10.12 8.30
CA ILE A 174 19.34 -9.50 7.23
C ILE A 174 19.32 -10.39 5.98
N ILE A 175 20.46 -10.99 5.61
CA ILE A 175 20.59 -11.85 4.43
C ILE A 175 19.74 -13.13 4.57
N GLU A 176 19.73 -13.74 5.76
CA GLU A 176 18.97 -14.96 6.03
C GLU A 176 17.44 -14.69 6.06
N ASP A 177 17.01 -13.52 6.53
CA ASP A 177 15.59 -13.14 6.59
C ASP A 177 15.12 -12.30 5.37
N TYR A 178 15.98 -12.12 4.36
CA TYR A 178 15.77 -11.12 3.31
C TYR A 178 14.44 -11.27 2.57
N ASP A 179 14.09 -12.48 2.14
CA ASP A 179 12.85 -12.73 1.40
C ASP A 179 11.60 -12.56 2.25
N ASN A 180 11.68 -12.82 3.57
CA ASN A 180 10.60 -12.55 4.50
C ASN A 180 10.43 -11.04 4.74
N ILE A 181 11.54 -10.29 4.82
CA ILE A 181 11.50 -8.82 4.90
C ILE A 181 10.81 -8.25 3.66
N LEU A 182 11.20 -8.70 2.46
CA LEU A 182 10.55 -8.27 1.21
C LEU A 182 9.07 -8.62 1.18
N THR A 183 8.70 -9.82 1.63
CA THR A 183 7.30 -10.26 1.71
C THR A 183 6.49 -9.35 2.64
N ARG A 184 7.00 -9.05 3.84
CA ARG A 184 6.35 -8.13 4.79
C ARG A 184 6.19 -6.72 4.23
N HIS A 185 7.22 -6.19 3.54
CA HIS A 185 7.13 -4.89 2.87
C HIS A 185 6.11 -4.89 1.72
N SER A 186 6.04 -5.97 0.93
CA SER A 186 5.05 -6.11 -0.16
C SER A 186 3.61 -6.17 0.36
N GLN A 187 3.38 -6.81 1.51
CA GLN A 187 2.07 -6.89 2.16
C GLN A 187 1.55 -5.50 2.54
N ILE A 188 2.43 -4.57 2.94
CA ILE A 188 2.02 -3.18 3.21
C ILE A 188 1.45 -2.52 1.96
N GLY A 189 2.11 -2.71 0.80
CA GLY A 189 1.63 -2.19 -0.49
C GLY A 189 0.29 -2.80 -0.89
N ILE A 190 0.14 -4.11 -0.72
CA ILE A 190 -1.12 -4.85 -0.96
C ILE A 190 -2.25 -4.29 -0.08
N ILE A 191 -2.01 -4.18 1.23
CA ILE A 191 -2.99 -3.64 2.19
C ILE A 191 -3.39 -2.21 1.83
N SER A 192 -2.43 -1.38 1.43
CA SER A 192 -2.71 0.02 1.04
C SER A 192 -3.56 0.10 -0.23
N HIS A 193 -3.25 -0.72 -1.24
CA HIS A 193 -4.06 -0.81 -2.46
C HIS A 193 -5.47 -1.26 -2.14
N ASP A 194 -5.62 -2.37 -1.40
CA ASP A 194 -6.92 -2.94 -1.05
C ASP A 194 -7.76 -1.99 -0.19
N LYS A 195 -7.13 -1.20 0.68
CA LYS A 195 -7.80 -0.11 1.42
C LYS A 195 -8.35 0.96 0.47
N ASN A 196 -7.59 1.34 -0.55
CA ASN A 196 -8.04 2.31 -1.55
C ASN A 196 -9.23 1.76 -2.36
N ILE A 197 -9.17 0.50 -2.80
CA ILE A 197 -10.29 -0.15 -3.48
C ILE A 197 -11.55 -0.14 -2.60
N TYR A 198 -11.43 -0.52 -1.33
CA TYR A 198 -12.55 -0.47 -0.40
C TYR A 198 -13.14 0.95 -0.24
N MET A 199 -12.31 1.97 -0.15
CA MET A 199 -12.76 3.36 -0.06
C MET A 199 -13.50 3.81 -1.32
N LEU A 200 -13.04 3.41 -2.51
CA LEU A 200 -13.70 3.69 -3.78
C LEU A 200 -15.07 3.01 -3.87
N ILE A 201 -15.18 1.74 -3.47
CA ILE A 201 -16.46 1.02 -3.39
C ILE A 201 -17.44 1.76 -2.48
N LYS A 202 -16.98 2.20 -1.30
CA LYS A 202 -17.81 2.93 -0.33
C LYS A 202 -18.30 4.28 -0.88
N ASN A 203 -17.51 4.93 -1.73
CA ASN A 203 -17.89 6.18 -2.39
C ASN A 203 -18.94 5.96 -3.48
N ILE A 204 -18.90 4.82 -4.18
CA ILE A 204 -19.93 4.45 -5.16
C ILE A 204 -21.24 4.07 -4.45
N CYS A 205 -21.15 3.24 -3.42
CA CYS A 205 -22.33 2.72 -2.73
C CYS A 205 -22.06 2.48 -1.24
N SER A 206 -22.84 3.15 -0.38
CA SER A 206 -22.86 2.81 1.04
C SER A 206 -23.70 1.55 1.30
N GLU A 207 -23.43 0.86 2.41
CA GLU A 207 -24.22 -0.33 2.79
C GLU A 207 -25.73 -0.01 2.95
N ILE A 208 -26.05 1.19 3.41
CA ILE A 208 -27.43 1.66 3.59
C ILE A 208 -28.09 1.79 2.23
N ILE A 209 -27.47 2.53 1.30
CA ILE A 209 -27.99 2.78 -0.04
C ILE A 209 -28.17 1.46 -0.81
N LEU A 210 -27.20 0.54 -0.71
CA LEU A 210 -27.32 -0.78 -1.32
C LEU A 210 -28.56 -1.52 -0.79
N LYS A 211 -28.70 -1.59 0.54
CA LYS A 211 -29.81 -2.32 1.18
C LYS A 211 -31.16 -1.69 0.87
N GLU A 212 -31.24 -0.37 0.85
CA GLU A 212 -32.46 0.37 0.49
C GLU A 212 -32.86 0.06 -0.95
N GLY A 213 -31.95 0.21 -1.91
CA GLY A 213 -32.24 -0.07 -3.32
C GLY A 213 -32.71 -1.50 -3.55
N ILE A 214 -31.99 -2.49 -2.99
CA ILE A 214 -32.33 -3.91 -3.14
C ILE A 214 -33.68 -4.23 -2.47
N THR A 215 -33.91 -3.71 -1.26
CA THR A 215 -35.16 -3.93 -0.52
C THR A 215 -36.35 -3.29 -1.24
N THR A 216 -36.20 -2.07 -1.75
CA THR A 216 -37.27 -1.38 -2.49
C THR A 216 -37.64 -2.15 -3.76
N ALA A 217 -36.64 -2.57 -4.54
CA ALA A 217 -36.86 -3.37 -5.74
C ALA A 217 -37.52 -4.71 -5.45
N ALA A 218 -37.03 -5.46 -4.47
CA ALA A 218 -37.55 -6.79 -4.15
C ALA A 218 -38.94 -6.73 -3.49
N ASN A 219 -39.17 -5.81 -2.55
CA ASN A 219 -40.41 -5.78 -1.76
C ASN A 219 -41.52 -5.00 -2.45
N SER A 220 -41.19 -3.92 -3.17
CA SER A 220 -42.19 -3.02 -3.75
C SER A 220 -42.31 -3.13 -5.26
N LEU A 221 -41.43 -3.91 -5.90
CA LEU A 221 -41.38 -4.15 -7.34
C LEU A 221 -41.23 -2.86 -8.16
N TYR A 222 -40.47 -1.91 -7.61
CA TYR A 222 -40.02 -0.72 -8.31
C TYR A 222 -38.63 -0.29 -7.84
N THR A 223 -37.93 0.47 -8.66
CA THR A 223 -36.68 1.13 -8.31
C THR A 223 -36.58 2.47 -9.04
N SER A 224 -35.57 3.27 -8.71
CA SER A 224 -35.28 4.52 -9.39
C SER A 224 -34.04 4.39 -10.28
N ALA A 225 -33.88 5.32 -11.24
CA ALA A 225 -32.66 5.41 -12.04
C ALA A 225 -31.40 5.55 -11.15
N TYR A 226 -31.53 6.23 -10.01
CA TYR A 226 -30.45 6.39 -9.03
C TYR A 226 -29.89 5.04 -8.55
N TYR A 227 -30.77 4.11 -8.13
CA TYR A 227 -30.31 2.79 -7.66
C TYR A 227 -29.76 1.93 -8.80
N TYR A 228 -30.37 1.99 -10.00
CA TYR A 228 -29.81 1.30 -11.17
C TYR A 228 -28.42 1.80 -11.52
N ASN A 229 -28.22 3.11 -11.56
CA ASN A 229 -26.92 3.72 -11.83
C ASN A 229 -25.87 3.26 -10.80
N ILE A 230 -26.24 3.18 -9.53
CA ILE A 230 -25.34 2.66 -8.49
C ILE A 230 -24.95 1.20 -8.76
N TRP A 231 -25.90 0.32 -9.08
CA TRP A 231 -25.59 -1.08 -9.34
C TRP A 231 -24.71 -1.24 -10.59
N THR A 232 -25.02 -0.50 -11.66
CA THR A 232 -24.19 -0.44 -12.86
C THR A 232 -22.79 0.11 -12.58
N ASN A 233 -22.66 1.13 -11.73
CA ASN A 233 -21.36 1.70 -11.40
C ASN A 233 -20.51 0.71 -10.59
N LEU A 234 -21.11 -0.06 -9.69
CA LEU A 234 -20.41 -1.13 -8.96
C LEU A 234 -19.91 -2.23 -9.91
N GLU A 235 -20.72 -2.62 -10.89
CA GLU A 235 -20.36 -3.60 -11.92
C GLU A 235 -19.19 -3.10 -12.78
N LYS A 236 -19.34 -1.92 -13.40
CA LYS A 236 -18.30 -1.30 -14.24
C LYS A 236 -17.00 -1.08 -13.48
N PHE A 237 -17.10 -0.67 -12.21
CA PHE A 237 -15.93 -0.50 -11.37
C PHE A 237 -15.15 -1.83 -11.23
N TYR A 238 -15.84 -2.96 -11.05
CA TYR A 238 -15.19 -4.27 -10.96
C TYR A 238 -14.67 -4.81 -12.31
N GLU A 239 -15.24 -4.41 -13.44
CA GLU A 239 -14.74 -4.85 -14.77
C GLU A 239 -13.31 -4.37 -15.05
N GLU A 240 -12.91 -3.23 -14.48
CA GLU A 240 -11.55 -2.73 -14.59
C GLU A 240 -10.59 -3.52 -13.70
N THR A 241 -9.57 -4.15 -14.29
CA THR A 241 -8.60 -5.01 -13.58
C THR A 241 -7.83 -4.29 -12.48
N GLN A 242 -7.61 -2.98 -12.61
CA GLN A 242 -6.94 -2.15 -11.61
C GLN A 242 -7.74 -2.01 -10.30
N ASN A 243 -9.06 -2.27 -10.35
CA ASN A 243 -9.97 -2.13 -9.22
C ASN A 243 -10.20 -3.46 -8.48
N HIS A 244 -9.49 -4.52 -8.86
CA HIS A 244 -9.52 -5.80 -8.15
C HIS A 244 -8.71 -5.70 -6.85
N PHE A 245 -9.17 -6.44 -5.83
CA PHE A 245 -8.36 -6.61 -4.64
C PHE A 245 -7.14 -7.47 -4.99
N LEU A 246 -5.97 -7.10 -4.48
CA LEU A 246 -4.75 -7.88 -4.62
C LEU A 246 -4.77 -9.10 -3.69
N ASP A 247 -5.38 -8.99 -2.50
CA ASP A 247 -5.66 -10.15 -1.67
C ASP A 247 -6.83 -10.96 -2.25
N LYS A 248 -6.52 -12.17 -2.71
CA LYS A 248 -7.52 -13.09 -3.29
C LYS A 248 -8.64 -13.46 -2.32
N GLU A 249 -8.38 -13.46 -1.01
CA GLU A 249 -9.41 -13.73 0.00
C GLU A 249 -10.41 -12.57 0.14
N LEU A 250 -10.10 -11.39 -0.41
CA LEU A 250 -11.04 -10.27 -0.56
C LEU A 250 -11.66 -10.25 -1.96
N ASP A 251 -10.86 -10.49 -3.01
CA ASP A 251 -11.33 -10.41 -4.39
C ASP A 251 -12.38 -11.48 -4.74
N LEU A 252 -12.20 -12.72 -4.28
CA LEU A 252 -13.15 -13.81 -4.50
C LEU A 252 -14.56 -13.48 -3.95
N PRO A 253 -14.72 -13.05 -2.69
CA PRO A 253 -15.99 -12.54 -2.18
C PRO A 253 -16.52 -11.32 -2.94
N TYR A 254 -15.64 -10.41 -3.38
CA TYR A 254 -16.06 -9.22 -4.11
C TYR A 254 -16.67 -9.59 -5.47
N ARG A 255 -15.99 -10.47 -6.21
CA ARG A 255 -16.49 -11.07 -7.45
C ARG A 255 -17.86 -11.71 -7.26
N ASN A 256 -18.01 -12.53 -6.21
CA ASN A 256 -19.26 -13.21 -5.92
C ASN A 256 -20.39 -12.21 -5.62
N PHE A 257 -20.10 -11.13 -4.88
CA PHE A 257 -21.06 -10.05 -4.67
C PHE A 257 -21.49 -9.40 -5.98
N ILE A 258 -20.54 -9.04 -6.87
CA ILE A 258 -20.85 -8.41 -8.16
C ILE A 258 -21.68 -9.34 -9.05
N VAL A 259 -21.36 -10.64 -9.11
CA VAL A 259 -22.13 -11.62 -9.89
C VAL A 259 -23.58 -11.71 -9.39
N VAL A 260 -23.80 -11.77 -8.08
CA VAL A 260 -25.15 -11.85 -7.50
C VAL A 260 -25.91 -10.54 -7.66
N LEU A 261 -25.23 -9.39 -7.51
CA LEU A 261 -25.82 -8.08 -7.76
C LEU A 261 -26.25 -7.93 -9.22
N ASN A 262 -25.43 -8.39 -10.17
CA ASN A 262 -25.73 -8.31 -11.59
C ASN A 262 -26.94 -9.18 -11.96
N ASP A 263 -27.02 -10.39 -11.42
CA ASP A 263 -28.20 -11.26 -11.60
C ASP A 263 -29.47 -10.56 -11.09
N PHE A 264 -29.45 -9.98 -9.88
CA PHE A 264 -30.57 -9.20 -9.36
C PHE A 264 -30.93 -8.00 -10.24
N HIS A 265 -29.91 -7.24 -10.66
CA HIS A 265 -30.08 -6.07 -11.51
C HIS A 265 -30.72 -6.44 -12.84
N TYR A 266 -30.21 -7.47 -13.52
CA TYR A 266 -30.74 -7.99 -14.77
C TYR A 266 -32.20 -8.44 -14.64
N LYS A 267 -32.56 -9.15 -13.57
CA LYS A 267 -33.94 -9.57 -13.30
C LYS A 267 -34.89 -8.39 -13.14
N CYS A 268 -34.45 -7.34 -12.43
CA CYS A 268 -35.21 -6.11 -12.34
C CYS A 268 -35.33 -5.44 -13.72
N ALA A 269 -34.22 -5.23 -14.43
CA ALA A 269 -34.20 -4.53 -15.72
C ALA A 269 -35.05 -5.24 -16.80
N ALA A 270 -35.16 -6.57 -16.75
CA ALA A 270 -36.00 -7.33 -17.66
C ALA A 270 -37.51 -7.19 -17.39
N LYS A 271 -37.90 -6.77 -16.18
CA LYS A 271 -39.30 -6.78 -15.71
C LYS A 271 -39.84 -5.42 -15.28
N PHE A 272 -38.96 -4.46 -14.99
CA PHE A 272 -39.34 -3.12 -14.57
C PHE A 272 -39.26 -2.16 -15.75
N PHE A 273 -40.38 -1.52 -16.03
CA PHE A 273 -40.52 -0.60 -17.13
C PHE A 273 -40.61 0.82 -16.59
N ARG A 274 -40.06 1.77 -17.33
CA ARG A 274 -40.11 3.17 -16.95
C ARG A 274 -41.57 3.61 -16.85
N GLU A 275 -41.94 4.20 -15.71
CA GLU A 275 -43.24 4.83 -15.57
C GLU A 275 -43.27 6.11 -16.41
N GLU A 276 -44.37 6.33 -17.13
CA GLU A 276 -44.61 7.62 -17.80
C GLU A 276 -44.88 8.70 -16.74
N GLY A 277 -43.81 9.41 -16.36
CA GLY A 277 -43.86 10.50 -15.39
C GLY A 277 -44.12 11.88 -16.01
N THR A 278 -44.49 12.83 -15.17
CA THR A 278 -44.71 14.25 -15.49
C THR A 278 -43.51 14.91 -16.17
N LYS A 279 -43.78 15.88 -17.07
CA LYS A 279 -42.80 16.71 -17.80
C LYS A 279 -41.96 17.59 -16.87
N SER A 280 -41.05 17.01 -16.09
CA SER A 280 -39.99 17.76 -15.40
C SER A 280 -38.84 18.01 -16.36
N PRO A 281 -38.21 19.20 -16.35
CA PRO A 281 -37.04 19.47 -17.16
C PRO A 281 -35.93 18.45 -16.89
N THR A 282 -35.32 17.94 -17.96
CA THR A 282 -34.14 17.10 -17.90
C THR A 282 -32.94 17.87 -17.34
N ILE A 283 -31.95 17.15 -16.80
CA ILE A 283 -30.67 17.75 -16.40
C ILE A 283 -30.05 18.56 -17.54
N TRP A 284 -30.11 18.04 -18.77
CA TRP A 284 -29.61 18.74 -19.95
C TRP A 284 -30.35 20.06 -20.21
N GLU A 285 -31.68 20.08 -20.13
CA GLU A 285 -32.47 21.31 -20.29
C GLU A 285 -32.14 22.35 -19.19
N LEU A 286 -31.92 21.90 -17.96
CA LEU A 286 -31.50 22.77 -16.86
C LEU A 286 -30.10 23.36 -17.12
N GLU A 287 -29.14 22.55 -17.57
CA GLU A 287 -27.80 23.03 -17.96
C GLU A 287 -27.87 24.06 -19.10
N GLN A 288 -28.69 23.82 -20.12
CA GLN A 288 -28.89 24.77 -21.24
C GLN A 288 -29.54 26.08 -20.78
N SER A 289 -30.36 26.05 -19.73
CA SER A 289 -30.94 27.24 -19.12
C SER A 289 -29.98 28.01 -18.20
N GLY A 290 -28.72 27.56 -18.09
CA GLY A 290 -27.69 28.20 -17.27
C GLY A 290 -27.71 27.79 -15.80
N VAL A 291 -28.48 26.77 -15.43
CA VAL A 291 -28.52 26.25 -14.06
C VAL A 291 -27.28 25.40 -13.80
N LYS A 292 -26.53 25.74 -12.75
CA LYS A 292 -25.40 24.92 -12.29
C LYS A 292 -25.92 23.66 -11.60
N ILE A 293 -25.74 22.51 -12.22
CA ILE A 293 -26.16 21.23 -11.66
C ILE A 293 -25.21 20.79 -10.55
N THR A 294 -25.78 20.57 -9.36
CA THR A 294 -25.08 20.00 -8.20
C THR A 294 -25.30 18.49 -8.14
N GLU A 295 -24.49 17.79 -7.35
CA GLU A 295 -24.65 16.34 -7.12
C GLU A 295 -26.03 16.01 -6.53
N TYR A 296 -26.49 16.81 -5.57
CA TYR A 296 -27.82 16.66 -4.98
C TYR A 296 -28.93 16.74 -6.04
N MET A 297 -28.82 17.68 -6.98
CA MET A 297 -29.81 17.83 -8.07
C MET A 297 -29.80 16.64 -9.02
N ARG A 298 -28.63 16.04 -9.30
CA ARG A 298 -28.56 14.81 -10.09
C ARG A 298 -29.23 13.66 -9.37
N ILE A 299 -28.94 13.47 -8.08
CA ILE A 299 -29.55 12.43 -7.26
C ILE A 299 -31.07 12.59 -7.21
N GLU A 300 -31.57 13.80 -6.95
CA GLU A 300 -33.02 14.07 -6.90
C GLU A 300 -33.70 13.79 -8.23
N TYR A 301 -33.09 14.21 -9.34
CA TYR A 301 -33.58 13.93 -10.69
C TYR A 301 -33.64 12.42 -10.97
N GLU A 302 -32.56 11.70 -10.66
CA GLU A 302 -32.48 10.25 -10.88
C GLU A 302 -33.42 9.46 -9.96
N GLN A 303 -33.65 9.94 -8.74
CA GLN A 303 -34.66 9.37 -7.83
C GLN A 303 -36.09 9.55 -8.35
N GLY A 304 -36.36 10.64 -9.08
CA GLY A 304 -37.65 10.89 -9.71
C GLY A 304 -37.96 10.03 -10.93
N ILE A 305 -36.96 9.38 -11.54
CA ILE A 305 -37.17 8.46 -12.66
C ILE A 305 -37.43 7.06 -12.10
N ILE A 306 -38.69 6.61 -12.16
CA ILE A 306 -39.13 5.33 -11.61
C ILE A 306 -39.24 4.26 -12.70
N TYR A 307 -38.77 3.05 -12.36
CA TYR A 307 -38.97 1.82 -13.11
C TYR A 307 -39.74 0.85 -12.23
N SER A 308 -40.87 0.34 -12.70
CA SER A 308 -41.72 -0.56 -11.91
C SER A 308 -42.28 -1.71 -12.72
N ALA A 309 -42.64 -2.79 -12.02
CA ALA A 309 -43.38 -3.90 -12.61
C ALA A 309 -44.79 -3.42 -12.99
N ILE A 310 -45.27 -3.83 -14.18
CA ILE A 310 -46.62 -3.52 -14.63
C ILE A 310 -47.61 -4.38 -13.83
N LYS A 311 -48.26 -3.76 -12.83
CA LYS A 311 -49.22 -4.43 -11.94
C LYS A 311 -50.59 -4.68 -12.57
N LYS A 312 -50.93 -3.93 -13.60
CA LYS A 312 -52.19 -4.12 -14.34
C LYS A 312 -52.08 -5.33 -15.31
N PRO A 313 -53.21 -5.94 -15.71
CA PRO A 313 -53.21 -7.00 -16.69
C PRO A 313 -52.73 -6.52 -18.06
N PHE A 314 -51.99 -7.39 -18.75
CA PHE A 314 -51.68 -7.25 -20.16
C PHE A 314 -52.90 -7.56 -21.04
N SER A 315 -52.78 -7.25 -22.33
CA SER A 315 -53.82 -7.61 -23.30
C SER A 315 -54.01 -9.13 -23.35
N GLY A 316 -55.20 -9.61 -22.99
CA GLY A 316 -55.52 -11.04 -22.94
C GLY A 316 -55.25 -11.70 -21.57
N GLU A 317 -54.85 -10.93 -20.56
CA GLU A 317 -54.63 -11.38 -19.18
C GLU A 317 -55.82 -10.93 -18.30
N THR A 318 -56.24 -11.78 -17.38
CA THR A 318 -57.22 -11.46 -16.33
C THR A 318 -56.55 -10.84 -15.10
N TRP A 319 -57.32 -10.23 -14.20
CA TRP A 319 -56.79 -9.68 -12.95
C TRP A 319 -56.09 -10.74 -12.06
N PRO A 320 -56.69 -11.93 -11.82
CA PRO A 320 -56.01 -12.98 -11.06
C PRO A 320 -54.69 -13.43 -11.68
N GLU A 321 -54.63 -13.58 -13.01
CA GLU A 321 -53.39 -13.95 -13.70
C GLU A 321 -52.30 -12.87 -13.57
N ALA A 322 -52.69 -11.59 -13.58
CA ALA A 322 -51.78 -10.48 -13.34
C ALA A 322 -51.26 -10.44 -11.90
N ASP A 323 -52.12 -10.73 -10.92
CA ASP A 323 -51.75 -10.83 -9.50
C ASP A 323 -50.78 -12.01 -9.28
N ASP A 324 -51.06 -13.18 -9.87
CA ASP A 324 -50.18 -14.36 -9.83
C ASP A 324 -48.81 -14.03 -10.42
N ARG A 325 -48.75 -13.38 -11.59
CA ARG A 325 -47.49 -12.94 -12.22
C ARG A 325 -46.69 -11.98 -11.34
N ILE A 326 -47.36 -11.07 -10.64
CA ILE A 326 -46.72 -10.13 -9.72
C ILE A 326 -46.19 -10.86 -8.48
N GLN A 327 -46.96 -11.80 -7.95
CA GLN A 327 -46.53 -12.66 -6.84
C GLN A 327 -45.32 -13.50 -7.22
N GLU A 328 -45.34 -14.18 -8.37
CA GLU A 328 -44.20 -14.97 -8.88
C GLU A 328 -42.93 -14.11 -9.02
N MET A 329 -43.07 -12.88 -9.52
CA MET A 329 -41.95 -11.95 -9.62
C MET A 329 -41.37 -11.60 -8.25
N GLN A 330 -42.23 -11.36 -7.26
CA GLN A 330 -41.81 -11.05 -5.91
C GLN A 330 -41.14 -12.26 -5.23
N GLU A 331 -41.67 -13.46 -5.42
CA GLU A 331 -41.10 -14.72 -4.93
C GLU A 331 -39.72 -15.02 -5.55
N GLU A 332 -39.46 -14.55 -6.78
CA GLU A 332 -38.13 -14.62 -7.40
C GLU A 332 -37.16 -13.57 -6.83
N LEU A 333 -37.60 -12.31 -6.71
CA LEU A 333 -36.70 -11.21 -6.35
C LEU A 333 -36.35 -11.16 -4.86
N LEU A 334 -37.25 -11.56 -3.97
CA LEU A 334 -37.00 -11.60 -2.51
C LEU A 334 -35.76 -12.42 -2.12
N PRO A 335 -35.66 -13.72 -2.45
CA PRO A 335 -34.51 -14.53 -2.08
C PRO A 335 -33.23 -14.06 -2.78
N LEU A 336 -33.34 -13.55 -4.01
CA LEU A 336 -32.19 -13.01 -4.74
C LEU A 336 -31.66 -11.72 -4.08
N GLY A 337 -32.56 -10.83 -3.65
CA GLY A 337 -32.21 -9.62 -2.91
C GLY A 337 -31.55 -9.92 -1.56
N GLU A 338 -32.02 -10.95 -0.83
CA GLU A 338 -31.32 -11.43 0.38
C GLU A 338 -29.93 -11.97 0.06
N LYS A 339 -29.76 -12.68 -1.05
CA LYS A 339 -28.46 -13.18 -1.51
C LYS A 339 -27.48 -12.03 -1.80
N VAL A 340 -27.93 -10.95 -2.45
CA VAL A 340 -27.13 -9.73 -2.67
C VAL A 340 -26.67 -9.18 -1.32
N LYS A 341 -27.61 -8.92 -0.41
CA LYS A 341 -27.32 -8.34 0.92
C LYS A 341 -26.35 -9.21 1.73
N LEU A 342 -26.53 -10.53 1.69
CA LEU A 342 -25.66 -11.49 2.38
C LEU A 342 -24.25 -11.50 1.79
N SER A 343 -24.13 -11.56 0.46
CA SER A 343 -22.82 -11.57 -0.22
C SER A 343 -22.03 -10.30 0.05
N TYR A 344 -22.68 -9.13 0.03
CA TYR A 344 -22.06 -7.86 0.41
C TYR A 344 -21.60 -7.86 1.88
N ARG A 345 -22.45 -8.32 2.81
CA ARG A 345 -22.09 -8.44 4.23
C ARG A 345 -20.85 -9.32 4.44
N GLN A 346 -20.78 -10.45 3.73
CA GLN A 346 -19.63 -11.35 3.82
C GLN A 346 -18.34 -10.71 3.29
N LEU A 347 -18.42 -9.93 2.22
CA LEU A 347 -17.29 -9.13 1.72
C LEU A 347 -16.81 -8.14 2.79
N ILE A 348 -17.72 -7.33 3.35
CA ILE A 348 -17.39 -6.32 4.35
C ILE A 348 -16.76 -6.93 5.62
N LEU A 349 -17.27 -8.07 6.09
CA LEU A 349 -16.68 -8.74 7.25
C LEU A 349 -15.24 -9.19 7.00
N ARG A 350 -14.92 -9.69 5.81
CA ARG A 350 -13.55 -10.07 5.43
C ARG A 350 -12.64 -8.86 5.29
N ILE A 351 -13.12 -7.79 4.65
CA ILE A 351 -12.40 -6.52 4.55
C ILE A 351 -12.04 -5.99 5.95
N LYS A 352 -13.00 -5.99 6.88
CA LYS A 352 -12.75 -5.56 8.27
C LYS A 352 -11.70 -6.43 8.96
N ALA A 353 -11.79 -7.75 8.80
CA ALA A 353 -10.86 -8.69 9.41
C ALA A 353 -9.42 -8.57 8.88
N LYS A 354 -9.24 -8.11 7.63
CA LYS A 354 -7.91 -8.04 6.99
C LYS A 354 -7.29 -6.66 6.93
N LEU A 355 -8.10 -5.62 6.76
CA LEU A 355 -7.62 -4.28 6.47
C LEU A 355 -7.81 -3.30 7.65
N MET A 356 -8.67 -3.62 8.61
CA MET A 356 -9.02 -2.70 9.72
C MET A 356 -8.51 -3.15 11.10
N THR A 357 -7.81 -4.27 11.17
CA THR A 357 -7.00 -4.71 12.31
C THR A 357 -5.55 -4.30 12.11
#